data_AF-A0A3Q3QEA4-F1
#
_entry.id   AF-A0A3Q3QEA4-F1
#
_cell.length_a   1.000
_cell.length_b   1.000
_cell.length_c   1.000
_cell.angle_alpha   90.00
_cell.angle_beta   90.00
_cell.angle_gamma   90.00
#
_symmetry.space_group_name_H-M   'P 1'
#
loop_
_entity.id
_entity.type
_entity.pdbx_description
1 polymer ?
#
loop_
_entity_poly.entity_id
_entity_poly.type
_entity_poly.pdbx_seq_one_letter_code
_entity_poly.pdbx_strand_id
1 'polypeptide(L)'
;MSTVSEIAVSLRLAPSEETLRPARRMDSEIQRDGRVLDLTDDAWREDKLPYEDVTIPLSELPEAEQDNGGSTESVKEQEMKWTDLALQSLHENTPSTGS
;
A
#
# COMPACT_ATOMS: atom_id res chain seq x y z
N MET A 1 42.02 64.24 40.71
CA MET A 1 41.73 64.26 39.26
C MET A 1 41.92 62.86 38.74
N SER A 2 40.81 62.23 38.30
CA SER A 2 40.77 61.02 37.45
C SER A 2 41.72 61.20 36.25
N THR A 3 42.31 60.15 35.66
CA THR A 3 41.58 59.13 34.89
C THR A 3 42.39 57.85 34.67
N VAL A 4 41.83 56.74 35.16
CA VAL A 4 41.65 55.45 34.48
C VAL A 4 42.66 55.14 33.36
N SER A 5 43.82 54.63 33.75
CA SER A 5 44.73 53.92 32.86
C SER A 5 44.36 52.44 32.83
N GLU A 6 43.14 52.08 32.43
CA GLU A 6 42.80 50.65 32.25
C GLU A 6 41.53 50.40 31.42
N ILE A 7 41.34 51.06 30.28
CA ILE A 7 40.22 50.68 29.38
C ILE A 7 40.63 50.85 27.92
N ALA A 8 41.59 50.06 27.45
CA ALA A 8 41.85 49.96 26.01
C ALA A 8 42.48 48.62 25.59
N VAL A 9 42.14 47.51 26.26
CA VAL A 9 42.42 46.16 25.74
C VAL A 9 41.17 45.31 25.89
N SER A 10 40.10 45.72 25.22
CA SER A 10 38.94 44.87 24.94
C SER A 10 38.05 45.51 23.88
N LEU A 11 38.61 45.84 22.71
CA LEU A 11 37.80 45.72 21.49
C LEU A 11 37.77 44.24 21.13
N ARG A 12 37.05 43.46 21.94
CA ARG A 12 36.56 42.16 21.50
C ARG A 12 35.49 42.47 20.47
N LEU A 13 35.82 42.21 19.21
CA LEU A 13 34.91 42.22 18.07
C LEU A 13 33.63 41.47 18.50
N ALA A 14 32.59 42.21 18.87
CA ALA A 14 31.29 41.62 19.15
C ALA A 14 30.80 41.05 17.81
N PRO A 15 30.38 39.77 17.75
CA PRO A 15 29.74 39.27 16.54
C PRO A 15 28.47 40.11 16.31
N SER A 16 28.37 40.72 15.14
CA SER A 16 27.23 41.55 14.73
C SER A 16 25.92 40.82 15.01
N GLU A 17 24.92 41.54 15.55
CA GLU A 17 23.54 41.10 15.82
C GLU A 17 22.80 40.53 14.58
N GLU A 18 23.45 40.44 13.43
CA GLU A 18 22.96 39.76 12.23
C GLU A 18 23.07 38.22 12.30
N THR A 19 23.79 37.67 13.29
CA THR A 19 24.05 36.21 13.37
C THR A 19 23.01 35.42 14.18
N LEU A 20 22.07 36.07 14.86
CA LEU A 20 21.00 35.39 15.62
C LEU A 20 19.64 35.55 14.93
N ARG A 21 19.57 35.25 13.63
CA ARG A 21 18.27 34.93 13.04
C ARG A 21 17.83 33.59 13.65
N PRO A 22 16.64 33.49 14.30
CA PRO A 22 16.13 32.18 14.70
C PRO A 22 16.15 31.31 13.45
N ALA A 23 16.73 30.10 13.55
CA ALA A 23 16.82 29.16 12.43
C ALA A 23 15.50 29.19 11.69
N ARG A 24 15.53 29.77 10.49
CA ARG A 24 14.33 30.17 9.77
C ARG A 24 13.62 28.85 9.49
N ARG A 25 12.53 28.59 10.22
CA ARG A 25 11.71 27.40 10.01
C ARG A 25 11.24 27.52 8.56
N MET A 26 11.89 26.76 7.69
CA MET A 26 11.58 26.78 6.27
C MET A 26 10.23 26.11 6.10
N ASP A 27 9.36 26.73 5.33
CA ASP A 27 8.03 26.20 5.02
C ASP A 27 8.11 24.85 4.28
N SER A 28 9.27 24.57 3.67
CA SER A 28 9.59 23.29 3.03
C SER A 28 10.02 22.19 3.99
N GLU A 29 10.35 22.49 5.25
CA GLU A 29 10.79 21.52 6.25
C GLU A 29 9.68 21.22 7.27
N ILE A 30 9.23 19.97 7.31
CA ILE A 30 8.23 19.55 8.28
C ILE A 30 8.82 19.46 9.68
N GLN A 31 8.14 20.07 10.64
CA GLN A 31 8.59 20.14 12.01
C GLN A 31 8.14 18.86 12.70
N ARG A 32 9.09 18.00 13.04
CA ARG A 32 8.77 16.80 13.81
C ARG A 32 8.68 17.15 15.28
N ASP A 33 7.67 16.60 15.96
CA ASP A 33 7.56 16.71 17.40
C ASP A 33 8.66 15.84 18.04
N GLY A 34 9.63 16.49 18.68
CA GLY A 34 10.74 15.80 19.34
C GLY A 34 10.29 14.83 20.42
N ARG A 35 9.13 15.07 21.07
CA ARG A 35 8.59 14.16 22.07
C ARG A 35 8.11 12.85 21.46
N VAL A 36 7.52 12.90 20.27
CA VAL A 36 7.09 11.69 19.55
C VAL A 36 8.31 10.89 19.10
N LEU A 37 9.37 11.57 18.63
CA LEU A 37 10.61 10.91 18.23
C LEU A 37 11.33 10.20 19.40
N ASP A 38 11.22 10.74 20.62
CA ASP A 38 11.83 10.17 21.82
C ASP A 38 11.04 8.96 22.38
N LEU A 39 9.74 8.89 22.09
CA LEU A 39 8.86 7.80 22.53
C LEU A 39 8.89 6.59 21.59
N THR A 40 9.18 6.79 20.31
CA THR A 40 9.18 5.71 19.32
C THR A 40 10.57 5.08 19.22
N ASP A 41 10.68 3.80 19.60
CA ASP A 41 11.92 3.03 19.46
C ASP A 41 12.18 2.58 18.01
N ASP A 42 13.41 2.14 17.74
CA ASP A 42 13.82 1.73 16.39
C ASP A 42 13.01 0.51 15.89
N ALA A 43 12.59 -0.38 16.79
CA ALA A 43 11.77 -1.54 16.44
C ALA A 43 10.39 -1.13 15.91
N TRP A 44 9.72 -0.19 16.57
CA TRP A 44 8.42 0.31 16.13
C TRP A 44 8.53 1.19 14.88
N ARG A 45 9.63 1.94 14.71
CA ARG A 45 9.87 2.74 13.49
C ARG A 45 10.01 1.89 12.24
N GLU A 46 10.60 0.70 12.36
CA GLU A 46 10.83 -0.21 11.24
C GLU A 46 9.71 -1.25 11.06
N ASP A 47 8.78 -1.34 12.00
CA ASP A 47 7.66 -2.27 11.98
C ASP A 47 6.79 -2.07 10.73
N LYS A 48 6.36 -3.19 10.13
CA LYS A 48 5.51 -3.20 8.94
C LYS A 48 4.37 -4.17 9.16
N LEU A 49 3.16 -3.70 8.90
CA LEU A 49 1.98 -4.56 8.95
C LEU A 49 2.12 -5.70 7.92
N PRO A 50 1.67 -6.91 8.27
CA PRO A 50 1.65 -8.02 7.32
C PRO A 50 0.71 -7.74 6.15
N TYR A 51 0.95 -8.42 5.03
CA TYR A 51 -0.02 -8.48 3.93
C TYR A 51 -1.10 -9.49 4.30
N GLU A 52 -2.33 -9.00 4.45
CA GLU A 52 -3.50 -9.84 4.68
C GLU A 52 -4.21 -10.13 3.36
N ASP A 53 -4.69 -11.36 3.20
CA ASP A 53 -5.44 -11.77 2.03
C ASP A 53 -6.87 -11.22 2.06
N VAL A 54 -7.38 -10.84 0.89
CA VAL A 54 -8.77 -10.45 0.72
C VAL A 54 -9.64 -11.68 0.47
N THR A 55 -10.81 -11.73 1.10
CA THR A 55 -11.78 -12.81 0.85
C THR A 55 -12.42 -12.63 -0.52
N ILE A 56 -12.06 -13.49 -1.48
CA ILE A 56 -12.63 -13.47 -2.83
C ILE A 56 -13.78 -14.47 -2.92
N PRO A 57 -14.97 -14.07 -3.44
CA PRO A 57 -16.06 -15.01 -3.70
C PRO A 57 -15.69 -15.92 -4.87
N LEU A 58 -15.27 -17.16 -4.56
CA LEU A 58 -14.80 -18.13 -5.56
C LEU A 58 -15.85 -18.46 -6.63
N SER A 59 -17.15 -18.35 -6.29
CA SER A 59 -18.25 -18.59 -7.24
C SER A 59 -18.28 -17.58 -8.39
N GLU A 60 -17.73 -16.38 -8.19
CA GLU A 60 -17.66 -15.31 -9.20
C GLU A 60 -16.35 -15.38 -10.00
N LEU A 61 -15.45 -16.30 -9.67
CA LEU A 61 -14.23 -16.56 -10.44
C LEU A 61 -14.46 -17.68 -11.46
N PRO A 62 -13.73 -17.67 -12.59
CA PRO A 62 -13.68 -18.82 -13.49
C PRO A 62 -12.96 -20.01 -12.83
N GLU A 63 -13.25 -21.23 -13.31
CA GLU A 63 -12.58 -22.44 -12.85
C GLU A 63 -11.07 -22.42 -13.14
N ALA A 64 -10.26 -22.84 -12.17
CA ALA A 64 -8.80 -22.83 -12.29
C ALA A 64 -8.23 -23.88 -13.27
N GLU A 65 -8.96 -24.98 -13.51
CA GLU A 65 -8.50 -26.18 -14.22
C GLU A 65 -9.05 -26.28 -15.67
N GLN A 66 -9.20 -25.16 -16.38
CA GLN A 66 -9.62 -25.23 -17.79
C GLN A 66 -8.42 -25.55 -18.70
N ASP A 67 -8.00 -26.82 -18.72
CA ASP A 67 -6.92 -27.40 -19.56
C ASP A 67 -7.13 -27.16 -21.07
N ASN A 68 -8.38 -26.87 -21.48
CA ASN A 68 -8.73 -26.66 -22.88
C ASN A 68 -9.09 -25.20 -23.22
N GLY A 69 -8.29 -24.23 -22.73
CA GLY A 69 -8.38 -22.82 -23.12
C GLY A 69 -9.78 -22.20 -22.93
N GLY A 70 -10.46 -22.61 -21.85
CA GLY A 70 -11.90 -22.43 -21.70
C GLY A 70 -12.32 -21.18 -20.94
N SER A 71 -13.53 -20.73 -21.33
CA SER A 71 -14.50 -19.86 -20.66
C SER A 71 -14.00 -18.78 -19.68
N THR A 72 -14.20 -17.52 -20.05
CA THR A 72 -14.08 -16.34 -19.16
C THR A 72 -15.25 -16.18 -18.19
N GLU A 73 -16.09 -17.20 -18.06
CA GLU A 73 -17.34 -17.17 -17.30
C GLU A 73 -17.13 -17.70 -15.88
N SER A 74 -17.84 -17.12 -14.91
CA SER A 74 -17.76 -17.56 -13.51
C SER A 74 -18.42 -18.92 -13.30
N VAL A 75 -17.99 -19.65 -12.26
CA VAL A 75 -18.59 -20.94 -11.85
C VAL A 75 -20.11 -20.82 -11.70
N LYS A 76 -20.57 -19.75 -11.04
CA LYS A 76 -21.98 -19.49 -10.80
C LYS A 76 -22.79 -19.31 -12.08
N GLU A 77 -22.25 -18.61 -13.07
CA GLU A 77 -22.92 -18.41 -14.37
C GLU A 77 -23.03 -19.73 -15.15
N GLN A 78 -22.00 -20.58 -15.07
CA GLN A 78 -22.00 -21.90 -15.71
C GLN A 78 -23.06 -22.83 -15.10
N GLU A 79 -23.23 -22.83 -13.78
CA GLU A 79 -24.26 -23.61 -13.07
C GLU A 79 -25.69 -23.18 -13.46
N MET A 80 -25.89 -21.93 -13.85
CA MET A 80 -27.19 -21.41 -14.30
C MET A 80 -27.54 -21.80 -15.74
N LYS A 81 -26.60 -22.38 -16.50
CA LYS A 81 -26.86 -22.82 -17.87
C LYS A 81 -27.56 -24.18 -17.87
N TRP A 82 -28.66 -24.24 -18.62
CA TRP A 82 -29.30 -25.52 -18.92
C TRP A 82 -28.57 -26.19 -20.09
N THR A 83 -27.74 -27.18 -19.79
CA THR A 83 -26.94 -27.91 -20.79
C THR A 83 -27.59 -29.20 -21.28
N ASP A 84 -28.67 -29.64 -20.64
CA ASP A 84 -29.39 -30.85 -21.04
C ASP A 84 -30.34 -30.57 -22.21
N LEU A 85 -30.04 -31.22 -23.34
CA LEU A 85 -30.79 -31.09 -24.59
C LEU A 85 -31.61 -32.36 -24.91
N ALA A 86 -31.67 -33.35 -24.00
CA ALA A 86 -32.42 -34.60 -24.14
C ALA A 86 -32.14 -35.41 -25.44
N LEU A 87 -30.98 -35.19 -26.09
CA LEU A 87 -30.61 -35.82 -27.36
C LEU A 87 -30.49 -37.35 -27.27
N GLN A 88 -30.33 -37.89 -26.06
CA GLN A 88 -30.31 -39.33 -25.79
C GLN A 88 -31.56 -40.03 -26.35
N SER A 89 -32.72 -39.36 -26.30
CA SER A 89 -34.00 -39.87 -26.81
C SER A 89 -34.02 -40.12 -28.33
N LEU A 90 -33.12 -39.46 -29.09
CA LEU A 90 -33.03 -39.64 -30.54
C LEU A 90 -32.34 -40.95 -30.92
N HIS A 91 -31.42 -41.46 -30.08
CA HIS A 91 -30.69 -42.70 -30.36
C HIS A 91 -31.57 -43.95 -30.21
N GLU A 92 -32.59 -43.90 -29.35
CA GLU A 92 -33.52 -45.03 -29.16
C GLU A 92 -34.56 -45.17 -30.28
N ASN A 93 -34.80 -44.10 -31.04
CA ASN A 93 -35.79 -44.06 -32.13
C ASN A 93 -35.20 -44.40 -33.51
N THR A 94 -33.89 -44.65 -33.63
CA THR A 94 -33.35 -45.23 -34.86
C THR A 94 -33.65 -46.73 -34.86
N PRO A 95 -34.51 -47.25 -35.76
CA PRO A 95 -34.68 -48.70 -35.85
C PRO A 95 -33.30 -49.29 -36.15
N SER A 96 -32.83 -50.21 -35.29
CA SER A 96 -31.74 -51.13 -35.61
C SER A 96 -32.13 -51.83 -36.90
N THR A 97 -31.67 -51.26 -38.02
CA THR A 97 -31.86 -51.85 -39.33
C THR A 97 -30.82 -52.93 -39.40
N GLY A 98 -31.22 -54.13 -39.00
CA GLY A 98 -30.38 -55.30 -39.06
C GLY A 98 -29.84 -55.54 -40.47
N SER A 99 -28.55 -55.88 -40.52
CA SER A 99 -27.95 -56.84 -41.45
C SER A 99 -26.62 -57.29 -40.85
#